data_AF-A0AAU9VJQ5-F1
#
_entry.id   AF-A0AAU9VJQ5-F1
#
_cell.length_a   1.000
_cell.length_b   1.000
_cell.length_c   1.000
_cell.angle_alpha   90.00
_cell.angle_beta   90.00
_cell.angle_gamma   90.00
#
_symmetry.space_group_name_H-M   'P 1'
#
loop_
_entity.id
_entity.type
_entity.pdbx_description
1 polymer ?
#
loop_
_entity_poly.entity_id
_entity_poly.type
_entity_poly.pdbx_seq_one_letter_code
_entity_poly.pdbx_strand_id
1 'polypeptide(L)'
;METGEIVLAPRSTCQSKPFVEEDFILTMKDVLDIRIRARLVVLSCCHSGRGEIKAEGVVGIARAFLGAGARSVLVSLWAIDDEATLVFMKHFYEELVTGKLASEALNQAMKSMKESEEFSDVKYWAPFVLIGDDVTLELN
;
A
#
# COMPACT_ATOMS: atom_id res chain seq x y z
N MET A 1 2.11 -17.46 5.95
CA MET A 1 1.44 -16.24 5.46
C MET A 1 1.19 -16.39 3.96
N GLU A 2 0.26 -17.26 3.57
CA GLU A 2 -0.04 -17.56 2.15
C GLU A 2 -1.11 -16.60 1.56
N THR A 3 -1.76 -15.80 2.39
CA THR A 3 -3.01 -15.09 2.07
C THR A 3 -2.95 -13.56 2.21
N GLY A 4 -1.79 -12.97 2.48
CA GLY A 4 -1.66 -11.51 2.61
C GLY A 4 -2.37 -10.97 3.86
N GLU A 5 -1.78 -11.24 5.02
CA GLU A 5 -2.26 -10.76 6.33
C GLU A 5 -1.54 -9.47 6.70
N ILE A 6 -2.26 -8.51 7.29
CA ILE A 6 -1.66 -7.28 7.83
C ILE A 6 -1.71 -7.34 9.35
N VAL A 7 -0.54 -7.28 9.98
CA VAL A 7 -0.43 -7.15 11.44
C VAL A 7 -0.68 -5.69 11.81
N LEU A 8 -1.76 -5.45 12.56
CA LEU A 8 -2.13 -4.16 13.11
C LEU A 8 -1.47 -3.97 14.48
N ALA A 9 -1.21 -2.72 14.84
CA ALA A 9 -0.85 -2.41 16.21
C ALA A 9 -2.01 -2.82 17.15
N PRO A 10 -1.73 -3.53 18.25
CA PRO A 10 -2.77 -3.91 19.21
C PRO A 10 -3.44 -2.64 19.74
N ARG A 11 -4.78 -2.67 19.86
CA ARG A 11 -5.53 -1.54 20.42
C ARG A 11 -5.03 -1.28 21.84
N SER A 12 -4.52 -0.08 22.09
CA SER A 12 -3.97 0.39 23.36
C SER A 12 -5.01 0.59 24.48
N THR A 13 -6.23 0.06 24.32
CA THR A 13 -7.16 -0.08 25.44
C THR A 13 -6.56 -1.09 26.41
N CYS A 14 -6.08 -0.62 27.56
CA CYS A 14 -5.64 -1.45 28.69
C CYS A 14 -6.69 -2.52 28.99
N GLN A 15 -6.54 -3.70 28.40
CA GLN A 15 -7.25 -4.89 28.80
C GLN A 15 -6.23 -5.82 29.44
N SER A 16 -6.54 -6.27 30.65
CA SER A 16 -5.76 -7.21 31.45
C SER A 16 -5.77 -8.64 30.90
N LYS A 17 -6.17 -8.84 29.65
CA LYS A 17 -6.22 -10.15 28.99
C LYS A 17 -5.05 -10.28 28.00
N PRO A 18 -4.44 -11.47 27.86
CA PRO A 18 -3.46 -11.71 26.81
C PRO A 18 -4.12 -11.48 25.45
N PHE A 19 -3.45 -10.74 24.58
CA PHE A 19 -3.90 -10.51 23.20
C PHE A 19 -4.00 -11.84 22.46
N VAL A 20 -5.12 -12.09 21.79
CA VAL A 20 -5.31 -13.23 20.89
C VAL A 20 -4.93 -12.79 19.48
N GLU A 21 -4.46 -13.71 18.64
CA GLU A 21 -4.00 -13.42 17.27
C GLU A 21 -5.06 -12.69 16.42
N GLU A 22 -6.33 -13.00 16.65
CA GLU A 22 -7.50 -12.35 16.03
C GLU A 22 -7.64 -10.85 16.38
N ASP A 23 -7.01 -10.38 17.47
CA ASP A 23 -7.12 -8.98 17.92
C ASP A 23 -6.23 -8.02 17.10
N PHE A 24 -5.23 -8.55 16.40
CA PHE A 24 -4.21 -7.76 15.71
C PHE A 24 -3.89 -8.22 14.29
N ILE A 25 -4.57 -9.24 13.75
CA ILE A 25 -4.44 -9.61 12.34
C ILE A 25 -5.64 -9.12 11.56
N LEU A 26 -5.38 -8.34 10.51
CA LEU A 26 -6.36 -7.98 9.48
C LEU A 26 -6.25 -8.96 8.32
N THR A 27 -7.29 -9.75 8.13
CA THR A 27 -7.39 -10.72 7.02
C THR A 27 -8.08 -10.11 5.80
N MET A 28 -7.97 -10.77 4.64
CA MET A 28 -8.72 -10.39 3.45
C MET A 28 -10.25 -10.39 3.67
N LYS A 29 -10.75 -11.31 4.51
CA LYS A 29 -12.18 -11.40 4.83
C LYS A 29 -12.63 -10.15 5.57
N ASP A 30 -11.87 -9.72 6.57
CA ASP A 30 -12.17 -8.52 7.35
C ASP A 30 -12.21 -7.28 6.46
N VAL A 31 -11.24 -7.15 5.53
CA VAL A 31 -11.22 -6.04 4.57
C VAL A 31 -12.47 -6.01 3.69
N LEU A 32 -12.88 -7.17 3.15
CA LEU A 32 -14.08 -7.28 2.32
C LEU A 32 -15.36 -6.92 3.07
N ASP A 33 -15.43 -7.23 4.37
CA ASP A 33 -16.60 -6.94 5.21
C ASP A 33 -16.72 -5.44 5.57
N ILE A 34 -15.61 -4.70 5.63
CA ILE A 34 -15.59 -3.29 6.08
C ILE A 34 -16.26 -2.32 5.09
N ARG A 35 -16.43 -2.68 3.81
CA ARG A 35 -16.97 -1.82 2.73
C ARG A 35 -16.45 -0.38 2.77
N ILE A 36 -15.32 -0.14 2.13
CA ILE A 36 -14.67 1.16 2.10
C ILE A 36 -15.12 2.01 0.91
N ARG A 37 -15.14 3.33 1.10
CA ARG A 37 -15.31 4.32 0.02
C ARG A 37 -14.06 5.17 -0.08
N ALA A 38 -12.97 4.57 -0.55
CA ALA A 38 -11.67 5.23 -0.68
C ALA A 38 -11.32 5.45 -2.16
N ARG A 39 -10.83 6.66 -2.50
CA ARG A 39 -10.27 6.93 -3.84
C ARG A 39 -8.95 6.18 -4.02
N LEU A 40 -8.10 6.23 -3.00
CA LEU A 40 -6.78 5.60 -2.98
C LEU A 40 -6.56 4.93 -1.61
N VAL A 41 -6.03 3.71 -1.61
CA VAL A 41 -5.47 3.02 -0.44
C VAL A 41 -3.97 2.87 -0.65
N VAL A 42 -3.16 3.23 0.35
CA VAL A 42 -1.70 3.06 0.28
C VAL A 42 -1.28 2.01 1.30
N LEU A 43 -0.75 0.89 0.80
CA LEU A 43 -0.22 -0.19 1.63
C LEU A 43 1.30 -0.05 1.75
N SER A 44 1.74 0.72 2.73
CA SER A 44 3.17 0.90 3.04
C SER A 44 3.76 -0.27 3.84
N CYS A 45 3.41 -1.50 3.47
CA CYS A 45 3.94 -2.73 4.07
C CYS A 45 4.77 -3.46 3.02
N CYS A 46 5.94 -3.96 3.42
CA CYS A 46 6.78 -4.79 2.57
C CYS A 46 5.98 -5.97 2.01
N HIS A 47 6.12 -6.25 0.72
CA HIS A 47 5.45 -7.37 0.05
C HIS A 47 3.92 -7.28 0.02
N SER A 48 3.32 -6.10 0.22
CA SER A 48 1.87 -5.89 0.13
C SER A 48 1.28 -6.16 -1.26
N GLY A 49 2.12 -6.17 -2.30
CA GLY A 49 1.77 -6.57 -3.66
C GLY A 49 1.94 -8.07 -3.94
N ARG A 50 2.46 -8.85 -3.00
CA ARG A 50 2.51 -10.32 -3.12
C ARG A 50 1.16 -10.93 -2.75
N GLY A 51 0.85 -12.04 -3.42
CA GLY A 51 -0.33 -12.84 -3.15
C GLY A 51 -0.24 -14.19 -3.82
N GLU A 52 -1.21 -15.05 -3.54
CA GLU A 52 -1.32 -16.37 -4.15
C GLU A 52 -1.64 -16.20 -5.65
N ILE A 53 -0.80 -16.75 -6.54
CA ILE A 53 -1.04 -16.68 -7.98
C ILE A 53 -2.11 -17.72 -8.33
N LYS A 54 -3.29 -17.25 -8.75
CA LYS A 54 -4.38 -18.09 -9.28
C LYS A 54 -4.55 -17.85 -10.78
N ALA A 55 -5.41 -18.65 -11.42
CA ALA A 55 -5.75 -18.47 -12.84
C ALA A 55 -6.30 -17.06 -13.17
N GLU A 56 -6.87 -16.37 -12.17
CA GLU A 56 -7.39 -15.01 -12.31
C GLU A 56 -6.39 -13.90 -11.90
N GLY A 57 -5.12 -14.24 -11.71
CA GLY A 57 -4.07 -13.32 -11.28
C GLY A 57 -3.73 -13.44 -9.79
N VAL A 58 -3.06 -12.42 -9.26
CA VAL A 58 -2.58 -12.40 -7.86
C VAL A 58 -3.75 -12.16 -6.90
N VAL A 59 -3.98 -13.11 -6.00
CA VAL A 59 -4.94 -13.00 -4.91
C VAL A 59 -4.19 -12.63 -3.64
N GLY A 60 -4.39 -11.39 -3.20
CA GLY A 60 -3.78 -10.88 -1.97
C GLY A 60 -4.57 -9.70 -1.42
N ILE A 61 -4.02 -9.10 -0.37
CA ILE A 61 -4.68 -8.02 0.37
C ILE A 61 -5.08 -6.83 -0.51
N ALA A 62 -4.29 -6.52 -1.54
CA ALA A 62 -4.61 -5.48 -2.53
C ALA A 62 -5.95 -5.73 -3.26
N ARG A 63 -6.20 -7.00 -3.65
CA ARG A 63 -7.46 -7.42 -4.29
C ARG A 63 -8.62 -7.34 -3.31
N ALA A 64 -8.38 -7.63 -2.02
CA ALA A 64 -9.40 -7.47 -0.98
C ALA A 64 -9.82 -6.00 -0.83
N PHE A 65 -8.87 -5.05 -0.82
CA PHE A 65 -9.19 -3.62 -0.76
C PHE A 65 -9.95 -3.12 -1.99
N LEU A 66 -9.58 -3.56 -3.20
CA LEU A 66 -10.34 -3.27 -4.42
C LEU A 66 -11.77 -3.84 -4.33
N GLY A 67 -11.91 -5.11 -3.91
CA GLY A 67 -13.21 -5.76 -3.72
C GLY A 67 -14.07 -5.09 -2.63
N ALA A 68 -13.44 -4.50 -1.62
CA ALA A 68 -14.11 -3.76 -0.55
C ALA A 68 -14.60 -2.37 -0.99
N GLY A 69 -14.20 -1.89 -2.18
CA GLY A 69 -14.65 -0.61 -2.74
C GLY A 69 -13.58 0.48 -2.88
N ALA A 70 -12.29 0.17 -2.67
CA ALA A 70 -11.22 1.09 -3.08
C ALA A 70 -11.20 1.22 -4.60
N ARG A 71 -11.06 2.44 -5.12
CA ARG A 71 -10.88 2.63 -6.58
C ARG A 71 -9.46 2.33 -7.05
N SER A 72 -8.48 2.60 -6.19
CA SER A 72 -7.06 2.43 -6.50
C SER A 72 -6.29 2.02 -5.25
N VAL A 73 -5.29 1.16 -5.41
CA VAL A 73 -4.44 0.67 -4.32
C VAL A 73 -2.96 0.76 -4.74
N LEU A 74 -2.15 1.48 -3.96
CA LEU A 74 -0.69 1.49 -4.09
C LEU A 74 -0.09 0.39 -3.21
N VAL A 75 0.76 -0.45 -3.80
CA VAL A 75 1.42 -1.58 -3.12
C VAL A 75 2.91 -1.62 -3.40
N SER A 76 3.66 -2.39 -2.60
CA SER A 76 5.07 -2.70 -2.86
C SER A 76 5.29 -4.19 -3.19
N LEU A 77 6.08 -4.45 -4.22
CA LEU A 77 6.42 -5.81 -4.70
C LEU A 77 7.48 -6.49 -3.81
N TRP A 78 8.41 -5.73 -3.25
CA TRP A 78 9.46 -6.18 -2.34
C TRP A 78 9.74 -5.15 -1.25
N ALA A 79 10.48 -5.58 -0.21
CA ALA A 79 10.95 -4.70 0.86
C ALA A 79 12.10 -3.80 0.38
N ILE A 80 12.08 -2.53 0.79
CA ILE A 80 13.21 -1.60 0.64
C ILE A 80 13.54 -0.98 1.99
N ASP A 81 14.68 -0.32 2.08
CA ASP A 81 15.12 0.38 3.30
C ASP A 81 14.07 1.43 3.74
N ASP A 82 13.89 1.58 5.06
CA ASP A 82 12.89 2.49 5.64
C ASP A 82 13.12 3.95 5.21
N GLU A 83 14.38 4.36 5.11
CA GLU A 83 14.76 5.71 4.65
C GLU A 83 14.37 5.93 3.18
N ALA A 84 14.64 4.95 2.31
CA ALA A 84 14.22 5.00 0.92
C ALA A 84 12.69 5.03 0.78
N THR A 85 11.98 4.25 1.60
CA THR A 85 10.51 4.26 1.66
C THR A 85 10.00 5.64 2.08
N LEU A 86 10.60 6.24 3.10
CA LEU A 86 10.23 7.57 3.58
C LEU A 86 10.39 8.63 2.50
N VAL A 87 11.55 8.66 1.83
CA VAL A 87 11.83 9.61 0.74
C VAL A 87 10.86 9.41 -0.42
N PHE A 88 10.65 8.16 -0.85
CA PHE A 88 9.69 7.84 -1.90
C PHE A 88 8.27 8.32 -1.54
N MET A 89 7.78 7.97 -0.35
CA MET A 89 6.42 8.33 0.09
C MET A 89 6.25 9.82 0.23
N LYS A 90 7.29 10.54 0.71
CA LYS A 90 7.28 12.00 0.77
C LYS A 90 7.05 12.60 -0.61
N HIS A 91 7.85 12.22 -1.60
CA HIS A 91 7.68 12.70 -2.97
C HIS A 91 6.34 12.30 -3.58
N PHE A 92 5.89 11.05 -3.36
CA PHE A 92 4.60 10.59 -3.85
C PHE A 92 3.45 11.44 -3.31
N TYR A 93 3.41 11.70 -2.01
CA TYR A 93 2.36 12.54 -1.41
C TYR A 93 2.50 14.01 -1.80
N GLU A 94 3.72 14.56 -1.87
CA GLU A 94 3.96 15.94 -2.35
C GLU A 94 3.38 16.15 -3.75
N GLU A 95 3.60 15.21 -4.65
CA GLU A 95 3.04 15.25 -6.00
C GLU A 95 1.52 15.07 -6.01
N LEU A 96 1.01 14.14 -5.19
CA LEU A 96 -0.42 13.84 -5.12
C LEU A 96 -1.24 15.02 -4.59
N VAL A 97 -0.73 15.77 -3.60
CA VAL A 97 -1.44 16.94 -3.05
C VAL A 97 -1.49 18.13 -4.01
N THR A 98 -0.68 18.14 -5.08
CA THR A 98 -0.78 19.16 -6.14
C THR A 98 -1.98 18.95 -7.07
N GLY A 99 -2.79 17.91 -6.84
CA GLY A 99 -3.95 17.58 -7.67
C GLY A 99 -3.63 16.69 -8.87
N LYS A 100 -2.39 16.19 -8.96
CA LYS A 100 -1.98 15.22 -9.98
C LYS A 100 -2.71 13.88 -9.83
N LEU A 101 -2.75 13.15 -10.94
CA LEU A 101 -3.20 11.77 -10.96
C LEU A 101 -2.25 10.89 -10.14
N ALA A 102 -2.78 9.84 -9.51
CA ALA A 102 -1.97 8.92 -8.70
C ALA A 102 -0.88 8.24 -9.53
N SER A 103 -1.14 7.92 -10.80
CA SER A 103 -0.14 7.38 -11.72
C SER A 103 0.98 8.38 -12.01
N GLU A 104 0.64 9.67 -12.14
CA GLU A 104 1.61 10.74 -12.38
C GLU A 104 2.47 10.97 -11.13
N ALA A 105 1.85 11.06 -9.96
CA ALA A 105 2.55 11.19 -8.69
C ALA A 105 3.51 10.02 -8.44
N LEU A 106 3.08 8.79 -8.76
CA LEU A 106 3.91 7.58 -8.70
C LEU A 106 5.14 7.71 -9.62
N ASN A 107 4.92 8.08 -10.88
CA ASN A 107 5.99 8.24 -11.86
C ASN A 107 7.00 9.33 -11.45
N GLN A 108 6.54 10.45 -10.89
CA GLN A 108 7.43 11.51 -10.42
C GLN A 108 8.24 11.09 -9.19
N ALA A 109 7.64 10.38 -8.23
CA ALA A 109 8.36 9.81 -7.10
C ALA A 109 9.44 8.82 -7.56
N MET A 110 9.12 7.94 -8.52
CA MET A 110 10.10 7.02 -9.11
C MET A 110 11.26 7.75 -9.80
N LYS A 111 10.97 8.82 -10.55
CA LYS A 111 12.01 9.62 -11.20
C LYS A 111 12.91 10.33 -10.20
N SER A 112 12.34 10.94 -9.16
CA SER A 112 13.10 11.59 -8.08
C SER A 112 14.10 10.62 -7.44
N MET A 113 13.64 9.41 -7.10
CA MET A 113 14.50 8.37 -6.55
C MET A 113 15.60 7.96 -7.54
N LYS A 114 15.24 7.73 -8.81
CA LYS A 114 16.18 7.35 -9.87
C LYS A 114 17.26 8.40 -10.13
N GLU A 115 16.95 9.68 -9.97
CA GLU A 115 17.87 10.81 -10.15
C GLU A 115 18.68 11.14 -8.90
N SER A 116 18.35 10.55 -7.75
CA SER A 116 19.09 10.74 -6.50
C SER A 116 20.43 10.02 -6.51
N GLU A 117 21.45 10.59 -5.85
CA GLU A 117 22.76 9.94 -5.71
C GLU A 117 22.69 8.68 -4.83
N GLU A 118 21.82 8.67 -3.83
CA GLU A 118 21.75 7.64 -2.81
C GLU A 118 20.80 6.48 -3.17
N PHE A 119 19.70 6.75 -3.87
CA PHE A 119 18.63 5.79 -4.15
C PHE A 119 18.38 5.52 -5.65
N SER A 120 19.38 5.75 -6.50
CA SER A 120 19.26 5.56 -7.96
C SER A 120 19.12 4.09 -8.40
N ASP A 121 19.50 3.13 -7.54
CA ASP A 121 19.39 1.70 -7.84
C ASP A 121 17.93 1.27 -8.07
N VAL A 122 17.73 0.35 -9.02
CA VAL A 122 16.41 -0.21 -9.40
C VAL A 122 15.61 -0.72 -8.20
N LYS A 123 16.31 -1.29 -7.21
CA LYS A 123 15.67 -1.83 -6.00
C LYS A 123 14.86 -0.78 -5.23
N TYR A 124 15.19 0.51 -5.31
CA TYR A 124 14.54 1.57 -4.54
C TYR A 124 13.31 2.17 -5.21
N TRP A 125 13.36 2.41 -6.52
CA TRP A 125 12.28 3.10 -7.23
C TRP A 125 11.29 2.17 -7.94
N ALA A 126 11.68 0.94 -8.28
CA ALA A 126 10.80 0.01 -8.99
C ALA A 126 9.79 -0.84 -8.16
N PRO A 127 9.78 -0.88 -6.80
CA PRO A 127 8.89 -1.80 -6.08
C PRO A 127 7.43 -1.36 -6.07
N PHE A 128 7.14 -0.07 -6.28
CA PHE A 128 5.81 0.47 -6.06
C PHE A 128 4.93 0.33 -7.30
N VAL A 129 3.71 -0.17 -7.12
CA VAL A 129 2.75 -0.39 -8.22
C VAL A 129 1.38 0.10 -7.81
N LEU A 130 0.72 0.82 -8.71
CA LEU A 130 -0.69 1.21 -8.58
C LEU A 130 -1.58 0.16 -9.25
N ILE A 131 -2.62 -0.28 -8.55
CA ILE A 131 -3.62 -1.24 -9.09
C ILE A 131 -5.01 -0.60 -8.96
N GLY A 132 -5.75 -0.56 -10.07
CA GLY A 132 -7.09 0.01 -10.13
C GLY A 132 -7.15 1.23 -11.03
N ASP A 133 -8.08 2.14 -10.75
CA ASP A 133 -8.28 3.37 -11.51
C ASP A 133 -7.15 4.38 -11.26
N ASP A 134 -6.90 5.23 -12.24
CA ASP A 134 -6.06 6.40 -12.06
C ASP A 134 -6.89 7.54 -11.45
N VAL A 135 -6.60 7.88 -10.19
CA VAL A 135 -7.41 8.79 -9.38
C VAL A 135 -6.63 10.04 -9.00
N THR A 136 -7.29 11.19 -8.95
CA THR A 136 -6.77 12.38 -8.24
C THR A 136 -7.23 12.39 -6.78
N LEU A 137 -6.59 13.18 -5.92
CA LEU A 137 -7.13 13.55 -4.60
C LEU A 137 -7.46 15.05 -4.58
N GLU A 138 -8.70 15.39 -4.26
CA GLU A 138 -9.12 16.77 -4.01
C GLU A 138 -9.07 16.98 -2.50
N LEU A 139 -8.03 17.68 -2.04
CA LEU A 139 -7.90 18.13 -0.67
C LEU A 139 -8.53 19.53 -0.58
N ASN A 140 -9.86 19.56 -0.46
CA ASN A 140 -10.62 20.79 -0.22
C ASN A 140 -10.48 21.26 1.22
#